data_AF-A0A376MI69-F1
#
_entry.id   AF-A0A376MI69-F1
#
_cell.length_a   1.000
_cell.length_b   1.000
_cell.length_c   1.000
_cell.angle_alpha   90.00
_cell.angle_beta   90.00
_cell.angle_gamma   90.00
#
_symmetry.space_group_name_H-M   'P 1'
#
loop_
_entity.id
_entity.type
_entity.pdbx_description
1 polymer ?
#
loop_
_entity_poly.entity_id
_entity_poly.type
_entity_poly.pdbx_seq_one_letter_code
_entity_poly.pdbx_strand_id
1 'polypeptide(L)'
;MAIPEGTSEEQIDKTVDDFINEVIEPNKLAFDGSGYLAWEGLICMQEIGKCTEEHQAIVRKWLEERKLGEVRTSELFDVWWD
;
A
#
# COMPACT_ATOMS: atom_id res chain seq x y z
N MET A 1 -0.33 7.66 1.33
CA MET A 1 1.12 8.00 1.42
C MET A 1 1.40 9.18 0.52
N ALA A 2 2.43 9.97 0.82
CA ALA A 2 2.90 11.09 0.00
C ALA A 2 4.32 10.83 -0.51
N ILE A 3 4.52 11.01 -1.81
CA ILE A 3 5.81 10.94 -2.50
C ILE A 3 6.37 12.37 -2.60
N PRO A 4 7.68 12.61 -2.36
CA PRO A 4 8.26 13.95 -2.39
C PRO A 4 8.05 14.69 -3.72
N GLU A 5 7.81 16.00 -3.64
CA GLU A 5 7.75 16.88 -4.81
C GLU A 5 9.06 16.82 -5.62
N GLY A 6 8.95 16.86 -6.95
CA GLY A 6 10.09 16.76 -7.86
C GLY A 6 10.56 15.33 -8.15
N THR A 7 9.92 14.31 -7.56
CA THR A 7 10.10 12.91 -7.97
C THR A 7 9.57 12.72 -9.40
N SER A 8 10.35 12.04 -10.26
CA SER A 8 9.90 11.80 -11.65
C SER A 8 8.75 10.79 -11.69
N GLU A 9 7.96 10.83 -12.78
CA GLU A 9 6.89 9.84 -13.02
C GLU A 9 7.44 8.41 -13.03
N GLU A 10 8.57 8.17 -13.70
CA GLU A 10 9.24 6.85 -13.70
C GLU A 10 9.62 6.37 -12.29
N GLN A 11 10.03 7.28 -11.40
CA GLN A 11 10.33 6.94 -10.01
C GLN A 11 9.07 6.68 -9.19
N ILE A 12 7.98 7.40 -9.48
CA ILE A 12 6.67 7.16 -8.85
C ILE A 12 6.18 5.77 -9.26
N ASP A 13 6.16 5.48 -10.55
CA ASP A 13 5.74 4.18 -11.10
C ASP A 13 6.57 3.05 -10.49
N LYS A 14 7.90 3.22 -10.48
CA LYS A 14 8.79 2.24 -9.85
C LYS A 14 8.50 2.05 -8.36
N THR A 15 8.16 3.11 -7.64
CA THR A 15 7.84 3.01 -6.20
C THR A 15 6.59 2.17 -5.99
N VAL A 16 5.58 2.33 -6.84
CA VAL A 16 4.33 1.54 -6.78
C VAL A 16 4.59 0.09 -7.23
N ASP A 17 5.38 -0.11 -8.28
CA ASP A 17 5.79 -1.45 -8.72
C ASP A 17 6.56 -2.19 -7.62
N ASP A 18 7.51 -1.54 -6.95
CA ASP A 18 8.26 -2.13 -5.85
C ASP A 18 7.32 -2.47 -4.68
N PHE A 19 6.32 -1.62 -4.39
CA PHE A 19 5.32 -1.92 -3.36
C PHE A 19 4.52 -3.17 -3.70
N ILE A 20 4.07 -3.29 -4.95
CA ILE A 20 3.30 -4.44 -5.42
C ILE A 20 4.14 -5.72 -5.35
N ASN A 21 5.35 -5.68 -5.91
CA ASN A 21 6.22 -6.84 -6.05
C ASN A 21 6.82 -7.31 -4.71
N GLU A 22 7.10 -6.39 -3.79
CA GLU A 22 7.76 -6.73 -2.51
C GLU A 22 6.79 -6.98 -1.36
N VAL A 23 5.59 -6.38 -1.40
CA VAL A 23 4.62 -6.45 -0.30
C VAL A 23 3.31 -7.11 -0.71
N ILE A 24 2.69 -6.66 -1.80
CA ILE A 24 1.33 -7.06 -2.13
C ILE A 24 1.29 -8.51 -2.63
N GLU A 25 2.04 -8.83 -3.69
CA GLU A 25 2.00 -10.15 -4.31
C GLU A 25 2.54 -11.28 -3.39
N PRO A 26 3.70 -11.13 -2.71
CA PRO A 26 4.25 -12.21 -1.89
C PRO A 26 3.35 -12.59 -0.70
N ASN A 27 2.52 -11.65 -0.23
CA ASN A 27 1.60 -11.84 0.88
C ASN A 27 0.17 -12.19 0.42
N LYS A 28 -0.04 -12.45 -0.88
CA LYS A 28 -1.36 -12.78 -1.46
C LYS A 28 -2.41 -11.70 -1.21
N LEU A 29 -1.97 -10.44 -1.21
CA LEU A 29 -2.81 -9.26 -1.07
C LEU A 29 -3.16 -8.70 -2.46
N ALA A 30 -4.25 -7.97 -2.52
CA ALA A 30 -4.62 -7.12 -3.65
C ALA A 30 -4.52 -5.66 -3.22
N PHE A 31 -4.08 -4.79 -4.12
CA PHE A 31 -4.04 -3.35 -3.92
C PHE A 31 -4.87 -2.68 -5.01
N ASP A 32 -5.91 -1.96 -4.60
CA ASP A 32 -6.70 -1.10 -5.47
C ASP A 32 -6.47 0.34 -5.04
N GLY A 33 -5.66 1.08 -5.80
CA GLY A 33 -5.20 2.39 -5.42
C GLY A 33 -5.05 3.33 -6.60
N SER A 34 -5.09 4.62 -6.29
CA SER A 34 -4.87 5.69 -7.27
C SER A 34 -4.11 6.85 -6.64
N GLY A 35 -3.40 7.60 -7.46
CA GLY A 35 -2.62 8.72 -6.99
C GLY A 35 -1.59 9.23 -7.99
N TYR A 36 -0.81 10.20 -7.53
CA TYR A 36 0.39 10.67 -8.20
C TYR A 36 1.47 10.98 -7.17
N LEU A 37 1.52 12.21 -6.64
CA LEU A 37 2.34 12.53 -5.48
C LEU A 37 1.65 12.15 -4.16
N ALA A 38 0.33 12.09 -4.13
CA ALA A 38 -0.43 11.54 -3.02
C ALA A 38 -1.14 10.28 -3.50
N TRP A 39 -0.88 9.16 -2.84
CA TRP A 39 -1.48 7.86 -3.12
C TRP A 39 -2.40 7.43 -1.99
N GLU A 40 -3.57 6.97 -2.38
CA GLU A 40 -4.53 6.30 -1.52
C GLU A 40 -4.97 4.99 -2.17
N GLY A 41 -5.38 4.03 -1.35
CA GLY A 41 -5.88 2.77 -1.86
C GLY A 41 -6.32 1.83 -0.75
N LEU A 42 -7.00 0.79 -1.19
CA LEU A 42 -7.49 -0.31 -0.39
C LEU A 42 -6.58 -1.52 -0.57
N ILE A 43 -6.29 -2.20 0.54
CA ILE A 43 -5.56 -3.47 0.53
C ILE A 43 -6.45 -4.54 1.13
N CYS A 44 -6.68 -5.62 0.38
CA CYS A 44 -7.46 -6.77 0.81
C CYS A 44 -6.75 -8.08 0.45
N MET A 45 -7.32 -9.23 0.84
CA MET A 45 -6.84 -10.52 0.37
C MET A 45 -7.20 -10.72 -1.11
N GLN A 46 -6.33 -11.33 -1.91
CA GLN A 46 -6.67 -11.69 -3.31
C GLN A 46 -7.81 -12.71 -3.40
N GLU A 47 -7.89 -13.59 -2.41
CA GLU A 47 -8.93 -14.60 -2.27
C GLU A 47 -9.84 -14.27 -1.09
N ILE A 48 -11.02 -14.90 -1.02
CA ILE A 48 -11.94 -14.73 0.11
C ILE A 48 -11.22 -15.05 1.42
N GLY A 49 -11.14 -14.05 2.30
CA GLY A 49 -10.39 -14.13 3.55
C GLY A 49 -10.35 -12.80 4.28
N LYS A 50 -9.52 -12.72 5.30
CA LYS A 50 -9.33 -11.50 6.11
C LYS A 50 -7.86 -11.13 6.15
N CYS A 51 -7.56 -9.85 5.97
CA CYS A 51 -6.26 -9.31 6.31
C CYS A 51 -6.00 -9.49 7.81
N THR A 52 -4.74 -9.68 8.19
CA THR A 52 -4.32 -9.77 9.59
C THR A 52 -3.52 -8.53 9.98
N GLU A 53 -3.33 -8.35 11.29
CA GLU A 53 -2.43 -7.32 11.82
C GLU A 53 -0.99 -7.48 11.29
N GLU A 54 -0.56 -8.70 10.99
CA GLU A 54 0.75 -8.96 10.39
C GLU A 54 0.84 -8.41 8.97
N HIS A 55 -0.22 -8.56 8.15
CA HIS A 55 -0.27 -7.93 6.83
C HIS A 55 -0.20 -6.41 6.94
N GLN A 56 -0.99 -5.82 7.85
CA GLN A 56 -0.97 -4.37 8.08
C GLN A 56 0.42 -3.89 8.54
N ALA A 57 1.08 -4.64 9.44
CA ALA A 57 2.40 -4.30 9.94
C ALA A 57 3.47 -4.34 8.84
N ILE A 58 3.43 -5.33 7.92
CA ILE A 58 4.37 -5.41 6.79
C ILE A 58 4.17 -4.23 5.84
N VAL A 59 2.92 -3.89 5.50
CA VAL A 59 2.59 -2.72 4.67
C VAL A 59 3.11 -1.44 5.31
N ARG A 60 2.76 -1.19 6.58
CA ARG A 60 3.16 0.02 7.31
C ARG A 60 4.69 0.14 7.34
N LYS A 61 5.38 -0.95 7.69
CA LYS A 61 6.85 -0.97 7.76
C LYS A 61 7.49 -0.61 6.42
N TRP A 62 7.04 -1.22 5.32
CA TRP A 62 7.62 -0.97 3.99
C TRP A 62 7.46 0.50 3.57
N LEU A 63 6.30 1.09 3.86
CA LEU A 63 5.99 2.49 3.55
C LEU A 63 6.85 3.46 4.38
N GLU A 64 6.97 3.21 5.68
CA GLU A 64 7.73 4.06 6.61
C GLU A 64 9.25 4.03 6.33
N GLU A 65 9.79 2.88 5.94
CA GLU A 65 11.23 2.72 5.64
C GLU A 65 11.67 3.52 4.38
N ARG A 66 10.75 3.93 3.51
CA ARG A 66 11.05 4.51 2.19
C ARG A 66 11.04 6.04 2.11
N LYS A 67 11.16 6.74 3.25
CA LYS A 67 11.13 8.22 3.31
C LYS A 67 9.87 8.84 2.66
N LEU A 68 8.78 8.07 2.61
CA LEU A 68 7.48 8.56 2.17
C LEU A 68 6.88 9.45 3.27
N GLY A 69 6.24 10.52 2.87
CA GLY A 69 5.50 11.40 3.76
C GLY A 69 4.12 10.84 4.08
N GLU A 70 3.53 11.32 5.18
CA GLU A 70 2.11 11.12 5.50
C GLU A 70 1.62 9.67 5.36
N VAL A 71 2.46 8.72 5.78
CA VAL A 71 2.09 7.30 5.81
C VAL A 71 1.00 7.11 6.87
N ARG A 72 -0.14 6.59 6.44
CA ARG A 72 -1.28 6.26 7.29
C ARG A 72 -1.84 4.93 6.85
N THR A 73 -2.36 4.19 7.82
CA THR A 73 -3.09 2.93 7.64
C THR A 73 -4.33 3.01 8.51
N SER A 74 -5.48 2.55 8.01
CA SER A 74 -6.70 2.45 8.81
C SER A 74 -6.64 1.24 9.73
N GLU A 75 -7.60 1.14 10.66
CA GLU A 75 -7.94 -0.15 11.28
C GLU A 75 -8.40 -1.15 10.21
N LEU A 76 -8.31 -2.45 10.51
CA LEU A 76 -8.86 -3.49 9.65
C LEU A 76 -10.40 -3.47 9.73
N PHE A 77 -11.06 -3.52 8.58
CA PHE A 77 -12.52 -3.53 8.48
C PHE A 77 -13.00 -4.53 7.41
N ASP A 78 -14.30 -4.83 7.41
CA ASP A 78 -14.90 -5.74 6.42
C ASP A 78 -15.35 -4.97 5.18
N VAL A 79 -14.66 -5.17 4.06
CA VAL A 79 -14.92 -4.48 2.78
C VAL A 79 -16.33 -4.74 2.21
N TRP A 80 -17.02 -5.79 2.65
CA TRP A 80 -18.35 -6.14 2.14
C TRP A 80 -19.50 -5.61 2.99
N TRP A 81 -19.25 -5.27 4.25
CA TRP A 81 -20.29 -4.96 5.22
C TRP A 81 -20.14 -3.59 5.89
N ASP A 82 -19.01 -2.90 5.69
CA ASP A 82 -18.75 -1.51 6.12
C ASP A 82 -18.47 -0.56 4.93
#